data_AF-A0A7S2G6R3-F1
#
_entry.id   AF-A0A7S2G6R3-F1
#
_cell.length_a   1.000
_cell.length_b   1.000
_cell.length_c   1.000
_cell.angle_alpha   90.00
_cell.angle_beta   90.00
_cell.angle_gamma   90.00
#
_symmetry.space_group_name_H-M   'P 1'
#
loop_
_entity.id
_entity.type
_entity.pdbx_description
1 polymer ?
#
loop_
_entity_poly.entity_id
_entity_poly.type
_entity_poly.pdbx_seq_one_letter_code
_entity_poly.pdbx_strand_id
1 'polypeptide(L)'
;QEWWHSARGVNQVGRLPKMSGGQIKERLELLVDIAGGVDFSKRYKMLKILGSGAQATVYKAASRATKEKVAVKVFEANELVDDEIFDALQMELSILKQFKHQYVVNLHEVLHDNEKLYLVQECLLGGELFELIIAKGPFKDEDASLMFAQVVLGVDYLHGLGIAHRDIKSENLCFATKPDKSEGFSQLKLIDFGGACVC
;
A
#
# COMPACT_ATOMS: atom_id res chain seq x y z
N GLN A 1 -5.61 41.61 -35.65
CA GLN A 1 -6.38 40.49 -36.25
C GLN A 1 -5.90 39.23 -35.59
N GLU A 2 -6.62 38.82 -34.57
CA GLU A 2 -6.32 37.67 -33.70
C GLU A 2 -6.66 36.37 -34.44
N TRP A 3 -5.75 35.40 -34.39
CA TRP A 3 -5.92 34.07 -34.97
C TRP A 3 -6.45 33.12 -33.89
N TRP A 4 -7.78 33.09 -33.75
CA TRP A 4 -8.50 32.03 -33.04
C TRP A 4 -9.50 31.42 -34.01
N HIS A 5 -9.22 30.23 -34.55
CA HIS A 5 -10.19 29.19 -34.92
C HIS A 5 -9.48 28.07 -35.70
N SER A 6 -9.03 27.02 -34.99
CA SER A 6 -9.31 25.62 -35.36
C SER A 6 -8.61 24.68 -34.37
N ALA A 7 -9.27 24.43 -33.25
CA ALA A 7 -9.03 23.25 -32.41
C ALA A 7 -10.36 22.85 -31.77
N ARG A 8 -11.39 22.63 -32.60
CA ARG A 8 -12.55 21.84 -32.18
C ARG A 8 -12.17 20.37 -32.33
N GLY A 9 -11.70 19.82 -31.23
CA GLY A 9 -11.33 18.43 -31.08
C GLY A 9 -10.90 18.18 -29.64
N VAL A 10 -11.73 18.61 -28.68
CA VAL A 10 -11.61 18.11 -27.31
C VAL A 10 -11.91 16.62 -27.42
N ASN A 11 -10.87 15.80 -27.35
CA ASN A 11 -11.01 14.36 -27.15
C ASN A 11 -11.94 14.17 -25.95
N GLN A 12 -13.16 13.71 -26.21
CA GLN A 12 -13.93 13.04 -25.18
C GLN A 12 -13.05 11.86 -24.75
N VAL A 13 -12.50 11.92 -23.54
CA VAL A 13 -12.02 10.73 -22.85
C VAL A 13 -13.23 9.81 -22.83
N GLY A 14 -13.25 8.84 -23.74
CA GLY A 14 -14.35 7.90 -23.84
C GLY A 14 -14.51 7.26 -22.47
N ARG A 15 -15.71 7.38 -21.87
CA ARG A 15 -16.00 6.57 -20.69
C ARG A 15 -15.74 5.12 -21.09
N LEU A 16 -14.79 4.49 -20.43
CA LEU A 16 -14.60 3.05 -20.52
C LEU A 16 -15.97 2.39 -20.34
N PRO A 17 -16.32 1.39 -21.17
CA PRO A 17 -17.59 0.71 -21.04
C PRO A 17 -17.73 0.18 -19.60
N LYS A 18 -18.85 0.50 -18.95
CA LYS A 18 -19.10 0.04 -17.58
C LYS A 18 -19.08 -1.49 -17.56
N MET A 19 -18.10 -2.08 -16.89
CA MET A 19 -18.10 -3.50 -16.60
C MET A 19 -19.35 -3.84 -15.79
N SER A 20 -19.96 -4.99 -16.09
CA SER A 20 -21.04 -5.52 -15.26
C SER A 20 -20.49 -5.96 -13.90
N GLY A 21 -21.35 -6.01 -12.87
CA GLY A 21 -20.93 -6.48 -11.54
C GLY A 21 -20.33 -7.89 -11.55
N GLY A 22 -20.76 -8.75 -12.48
CA GLY A 22 -20.16 -10.08 -12.68
C GLY A 22 -18.72 -10.01 -13.17
N GLN A 23 -18.43 -9.13 -14.14
CA GLN A 23 -17.08 -8.95 -14.67
C GLN A 23 -16.12 -8.32 -13.65
N ILE A 24 -16.61 -7.40 -12.81
CA ILE A 24 -15.82 -6.83 -11.71
C ILE A 24 -15.46 -7.93 -10.71
N LYS A 25 -16.44 -8.76 -10.34
CA LYS A 25 -16.20 -9.88 -9.42
C LYS A 25 -15.15 -10.86 -9.96
N GLU A 26 -15.25 -11.26 -11.22
CA GLU A 26 -14.25 -12.13 -11.87
C GLU A 26 -12.85 -11.51 -11.84
N ARG A 27 -12.71 -10.19 -12.05
CA ARG A 27 -11.43 -9.49 -11.92
C ARG A 27 -10.88 -9.54 -10.49
N LEU A 28 -11.71 -9.26 -9.48
CA LEU A 28 -11.26 -9.29 -8.09
C LEU A 28 -10.80 -10.70 -7.66
N GLU A 29 -11.48 -11.73 -8.17
CA GLU A 29 -11.14 -13.13 -7.91
C GLU A 29 -9.74 -13.52 -8.43
N LEU A 30 -9.18 -12.80 -9.41
CA LEU A 30 -7.80 -12.99 -9.88
C LEU A 30 -6.75 -12.47 -8.88
N LEU A 31 -7.12 -11.56 -7.98
CA LEU A 31 -6.18 -10.90 -7.06
C LEU A 31 -6.14 -11.54 -5.66
N VAL A 32 -7.18 -12.29 -5.29
CA VAL A 32 -7.38 -12.81 -3.92
C VAL A 32 -6.77 -14.19 -3.68
N ASP A 33 -6.46 -14.49 -2.42
CA ASP A 33 -5.80 -15.75 -2.05
C ASP A 33 -6.77 -16.95 -1.99
N ILE A 34 -8.07 -16.69 -1.80
CA ILE A 34 -9.12 -17.72 -1.69
C ILE A 34 -10.27 -17.35 -2.63
N ALA A 35 -10.45 -18.17 -3.68
CA ALA A 35 -11.57 -18.04 -4.62
C ALA A 35 -12.91 -18.20 -3.90
N GLY A 36 -13.87 -17.31 -4.22
CA GLY A 36 -15.20 -17.26 -3.60
C GLY A 36 -15.39 -16.18 -2.54
N GLY A 37 -14.33 -15.43 -2.19
CA GLY A 37 -14.37 -14.22 -1.36
C GLY A 37 -14.67 -14.51 0.11
N VAL A 38 -13.69 -14.32 1.00
CA VAL A 38 -13.99 -14.27 2.43
C VAL A 38 -14.35 -12.84 2.81
N ASP A 39 -15.61 -12.65 3.20
CA ASP A 39 -16.15 -11.36 3.66
C ASP A 39 -15.26 -10.76 4.76
N PHE A 40 -14.67 -9.60 4.43
CA PHE A 40 -13.79 -8.84 5.32
C PHE A 40 -14.43 -8.63 6.70
N SER A 41 -15.73 -8.33 6.74
CA SER A 41 -16.44 -8.01 7.98
C SER A 41 -16.52 -9.19 8.96
N LYS A 42 -16.41 -10.43 8.47
CA LYS A 42 -16.39 -11.66 9.29
C LYS A 42 -15.02 -11.92 9.90
N ARG A 43 -13.94 -11.48 9.26
CA ARG A 43 -12.57 -11.70 9.73
C ARG A 43 -12.00 -10.53 10.51
N TYR A 44 -12.37 -9.31 10.13
CA TYR A 44 -11.81 -8.08 10.65
C TYR A 44 -12.90 -7.12 11.13
N LYS A 45 -12.52 -6.26 12.07
CA LYS A 45 -13.31 -5.10 12.49
C LYS A 45 -12.53 -3.85 12.09
N MET A 46 -13.08 -3.06 11.18
CA MET A 46 -12.53 -1.75 10.82
C MET A 46 -12.57 -0.80 12.03
N LEU A 47 -11.52 -0.01 12.24
CA LEU A 47 -11.41 0.90 13.38
C LEU A 47 -11.38 2.36 12.94
N LYS A 48 -10.24 2.84 12.42
CA LYS A 48 -10.05 4.25 12.05
C LYS A 48 -9.22 4.38 10.78
N ILE A 49 -9.36 5.49 10.07
CA ILE A 49 -8.49 5.84 8.95
C ILE A 49 -7.07 6.13 9.50
N LEU A 50 -6.06 5.63 8.78
CA LEU A 50 -4.66 5.95 8.97
C LEU A 50 -4.18 6.95 7.93
N GLY A 51 -4.61 6.80 6.68
CA GLY A 51 -4.30 7.72 5.59
C GLY A 51 -5.28 7.55 4.43
N SER A 52 -5.35 8.56 3.55
CA SER A 52 -6.18 8.56 2.34
C SER A 52 -5.31 8.98 1.17
N GLY A 53 -5.18 8.09 0.18
CA GLY A 53 -4.50 8.37 -1.08
C GLY A 53 -5.48 8.55 -2.24
N ALA A 54 -4.95 8.75 -3.44
CA ALA A 54 -5.76 8.91 -4.65
C ALA A 54 -6.48 7.61 -5.08
N GLN A 55 -5.86 6.45 -4.84
CA GLN A 55 -6.34 5.13 -5.30
C GLN A 55 -6.87 4.24 -4.17
N ALA A 56 -6.54 4.56 -2.92
CA ALA A 56 -6.90 3.72 -1.78
C ALA A 56 -6.97 4.51 -0.49
N THR A 57 -7.82 4.04 0.42
CA THR A 57 -7.83 4.51 1.81
C THR A 57 -7.25 3.45 2.71
N VAL A 58 -6.30 3.83 3.56
CA VAL A 58 -5.67 2.94 4.53
C VAL A 58 -6.36 3.07 5.88
N TYR A 59 -6.82 1.96 6.42
CA TYR A 59 -7.46 1.89 7.71
C TYR A 59 -6.66 1.03 8.68
N LYS A 60 -6.77 1.36 9.97
CA LYS A 60 -6.48 0.44 11.05
C LYS A 60 -7.68 -0.48 11.23
N ALA A 61 -7.45 -1.78 11.31
CA ALA A 61 -8.45 -2.76 11.70
C ALA A 61 -7.92 -3.70 12.80
N ALA A 62 -8.77 -4.56 13.31
CA ALA A 62 -8.39 -5.63 14.22
C ALA A 62 -8.96 -6.97 13.75
N SER A 63 -8.12 -8.01 13.76
CA SER A 63 -8.55 -9.39 13.56
C SER A 63 -9.58 -9.77 14.62
N ARG A 64 -10.70 -10.36 14.21
CA ARG A 64 -11.73 -10.81 15.14
C ARG A 64 -11.29 -12.04 15.93
N ALA A 65 -10.51 -12.91 15.31
CA ALA A 65 -9.99 -14.13 15.91
C ALA A 65 -8.87 -13.84 16.92
N THR A 66 -7.86 -13.07 16.52
CA THR A 66 -6.63 -12.87 17.31
C THR A 66 -6.59 -11.57 18.09
N LYS A 67 -7.50 -10.62 17.79
CA LYS A 67 -7.48 -9.22 18.28
C LYS A 67 -6.25 -8.40 17.86
N GLU A 68 -5.38 -8.99 17.04
CA GLU A 68 -4.21 -8.33 16.48
C GLU A 68 -4.62 -7.15 15.59
N LYS A 69 -3.86 -6.06 15.66
CA LYS A 69 -4.06 -4.87 14.84
C LYS A 69 -3.41 -5.07 13.48
N VAL A 70 -4.12 -4.68 12.42
CA VAL A 70 -3.65 -4.74 11.03
C VAL A 70 -3.85 -3.37 10.36
N ALA A 71 -3.07 -3.10 9.33
CA ALA A 71 -3.34 -2.03 8.37
C ALA A 71 -4.09 -2.64 7.19
N VAL A 72 -5.09 -1.93 6.66
CA VAL A 72 -5.93 -2.41 5.56
C VAL A 72 -6.00 -1.33 4.50
N LYS A 73 -5.35 -1.55 3.36
CA LYS A 73 -5.45 -0.68 2.17
C LYS A 73 -6.72 -1.12 1.41
N VAL A 74 -7.68 -0.20 1.29
CA VAL A 74 -9.02 -0.46 0.73
C VAL A 74 -9.15 0.26 -0.60
N PHE A 75 -9.48 -0.51 -1.64
CA PHE A 75 -9.74 -0.02 -2.99
C PHE A 75 -11.22 -0.21 -3.32
N GLU A 76 -11.83 0.79 -3.96
CA GLU A 76 -13.19 0.68 -4.44
C GLU A 76 -13.19 -0.15 -5.73
N ALA A 77 -13.99 -1.22 -5.80
CA ALA A 77 -13.99 -2.17 -6.91
C ALA A 77 -14.30 -1.50 -8.26
N ASN A 78 -15.07 -0.41 -8.23
CA ASN A 78 -15.39 0.37 -9.43
C ASN A 78 -14.19 1.15 -9.98
N GLU A 79 -13.14 1.41 -9.19
CA GLU A 79 -11.91 2.05 -9.67
C GLU A 79 -11.01 1.02 -10.37
N LEU A 80 -11.12 -0.26 -10.00
CA LEU A 80 -10.35 -1.37 -10.57
C LEU A 80 -10.87 -1.85 -11.94
N VAL A 81 -11.86 -1.15 -12.52
CA VAL A 81 -12.25 -1.32 -13.93
C VAL A 81 -11.22 -0.69 -14.88
N ASP A 82 -10.43 0.26 -14.39
CA ASP A 82 -9.33 0.85 -15.13
C ASP A 82 -8.15 -0.14 -15.19
N ASP A 83 -7.71 -0.46 -16.41
CA ASP A 83 -6.66 -1.46 -16.65
C ASP A 83 -5.32 -1.02 -16.06
N GLU A 84 -4.99 0.28 -16.09
CA GLU A 84 -3.72 0.79 -15.55
C GLU A 84 -3.70 0.65 -14.02
N ILE A 85 -4.81 0.97 -13.35
CA ILE A 85 -4.93 0.80 -11.90
C ILE A 85 -4.92 -0.68 -11.52
N PHE A 86 -5.64 -1.52 -12.26
CA PHE A 86 -5.69 -2.95 -12.02
C PHE A 86 -4.32 -3.61 -12.18
N ASP A 87 -3.61 -3.32 -13.27
CA ASP A 87 -2.29 -3.90 -13.56
C ASP A 87 -1.24 -3.46 -12.54
N ALA A 88 -1.28 -2.18 -12.12
CA ALA A 88 -0.40 -1.67 -11.06
C ALA A 88 -0.64 -2.39 -9.72
N LEU A 89 -1.90 -2.60 -9.35
CA LEU A 89 -2.27 -3.32 -8.13
C LEU A 89 -1.93 -4.81 -8.23
N GLN A 90 -2.13 -5.43 -9.38
CA GLN A 90 -1.73 -6.82 -9.63
C GLN A 90 -0.21 -6.97 -9.48
N MET A 91 0.58 -6.02 -9.99
CA MET A 91 2.03 -5.98 -9.79
C MET A 91 2.40 -5.84 -8.31
N GLU A 92 1.82 -4.86 -7.59
CA GLU A 92 2.03 -4.65 -6.15
C GLU A 92 1.77 -5.94 -5.36
N LEU A 93 0.64 -6.61 -5.62
CA LEU A 93 0.30 -7.88 -4.99
C LEU A 93 1.24 -9.01 -5.36
N SER A 94 1.62 -9.13 -6.64
CA SER A 94 2.56 -10.16 -7.10
C SER A 94 3.91 -10.05 -6.40
N ILE A 95 4.36 -8.83 -6.10
CA ILE A 95 5.59 -8.54 -5.36
C ILE A 95 5.42 -8.88 -3.88
N LEU A 96 4.42 -8.30 -3.22
CA LEU A 96 4.22 -8.43 -1.78
C LEU A 96 3.91 -9.87 -1.31
N LYS A 97 3.38 -10.72 -2.18
CA LYS A 97 3.12 -12.14 -1.87
C LYS A 97 4.38 -13.01 -1.83
N GLN A 98 5.51 -12.53 -2.38
CA GLN A 98 6.72 -13.36 -2.53
C GLN A 98 7.57 -13.49 -1.26
N PHE A 99 7.41 -12.60 -0.29
CA PHE A 99 8.34 -12.51 0.82
C PHE A 99 7.69 -12.14 2.15
N LYS A 100 8.44 -12.45 3.22
CA LYS A 100 8.27 -11.81 4.52
C LYS A 100 9.62 -11.31 5.01
N HIS A 101 9.72 -10.03 5.34
CA HIS A 101 10.99 -9.40 5.69
C HIS A 101 10.83 -8.42 6.86
N GLN A 102 11.91 -8.22 7.63
CA GLN A 102 11.87 -7.35 8.81
C GLN A 102 11.93 -5.86 8.47
N TYR A 103 12.47 -5.48 7.30
CA TYR A 103 12.57 -4.09 6.84
C TYR A 103 11.63 -3.75 5.69
N VAL A 104 10.68 -4.65 5.38
CA VAL A 104 9.63 -4.43 4.38
C VAL A 104 8.29 -4.81 5.00
N VAL A 105 7.24 -4.06 4.67
CA VAL A 105 5.88 -4.36 5.12
C VAL A 105 5.43 -5.74 4.65
N ASN A 106 4.86 -6.51 5.56
CA ASN A 106 4.35 -7.84 5.29
C ASN A 106 2.87 -7.79 4.92
N LEU A 107 2.53 -8.40 3.77
CA LEU A 107 1.15 -8.70 3.40
C LEU A 107 0.70 -9.98 4.13
N HIS A 108 -0.44 -9.90 4.79
CA HIS A 108 -1.05 -11.04 5.49
C HIS A 108 -1.97 -11.81 4.55
N GLU A 109 -2.86 -11.09 3.85
CA GLU A 109 -3.85 -11.66 2.95
C GLU A 109 -4.53 -10.59 2.10
N VAL A 110 -5.17 -11.03 1.01
CA VAL A 110 -6.02 -10.20 0.16
C VAL A 110 -7.45 -10.73 0.20
N LEU A 111 -8.40 -9.85 0.56
CA LEU A 111 -9.83 -10.15 0.63
C LEU A 111 -10.62 -9.25 -0.31
N HIS A 112 -11.85 -9.64 -0.62
CA HIS A 112 -12.79 -8.78 -1.34
C HIS A 112 -14.23 -9.02 -0.89
N ASP A 113 -15.08 -8.03 -1.11
CA ASP A 113 -16.53 -8.20 -1.18
C ASP A 113 -17.04 -7.75 -2.56
N ASN A 114 -18.32 -7.40 -2.69
CA ASN A 114 -18.90 -6.97 -3.96
C ASN A 114 -18.50 -5.54 -4.36
N GLU A 115 -18.05 -4.73 -3.40
CA GLU A 115 -17.80 -3.31 -3.56
C GLU A 115 -16.33 -2.95 -3.40
N LYS A 116 -15.54 -3.77 -2.69
CA LYS A 116 -14.19 -3.39 -2.26
C LYS A 116 -13.19 -4.54 -2.30
N LEU A 117 -11.93 -4.19 -2.55
CA LEU A 117 -10.75 -5.04 -2.33
C LEU A 117 -10.00 -4.56 -1.08
N TYR A 118 -9.54 -5.51 -0.28
CA TYR A 118 -8.86 -5.27 1.01
C TYR A 118 -7.49 -5.95 1.01
N LEU A 119 -6.43 -5.15 1.05
CA LEU A 119 -5.07 -5.63 1.28
C LEU A 119 -4.77 -5.54 2.76
N VAL A 120 -4.71 -6.69 3.44
CA VAL A 120 -4.44 -6.75 4.88
C VAL A 120 -2.94 -6.90 5.10
N GLN A 121 -2.34 -5.91 5.76
CA GLN A 121 -0.91 -5.82 6.04
C GLN A 121 -0.66 -5.74 7.54
N GLU A 122 0.58 -5.99 7.95
CA GLU A 122 1.01 -5.75 9.33
C GLU A 122 0.76 -4.28 9.76
N CYS A 123 0.42 -4.06 11.03
CA CYS A 123 0.17 -2.71 11.54
C CYS A 123 1.43 -2.11 12.14
N LEU A 124 2.00 -1.10 11.46
CA LEU A 124 3.13 -0.33 11.96
C LEU A 124 2.62 0.79 12.89
N LEU A 125 3.01 0.74 14.16
CA LEU A 125 2.46 1.61 15.22
C LEU A 125 3.36 2.78 15.59
N GLY A 126 4.58 2.83 15.04
CA GLY A 126 5.58 3.84 15.35
C GLY A 126 5.43 5.14 14.56
N GLY A 127 4.63 5.13 13.49
CA GLY A 127 4.39 6.29 12.63
C GLY A 127 5.45 6.43 11.55
N GLU A 128 5.18 7.34 10.62
CA GLU A 128 6.04 7.64 9.48
C GLU A 128 7.29 8.41 9.90
N LEU A 129 8.40 8.15 9.22
CA LEU A 129 9.66 8.87 9.42
C LEU A 129 9.49 10.36 9.12
N PHE A 130 8.74 10.70 8.08
CA PHE A 130 8.45 12.08 7.69
C PHE A 130 7.82 12.90 8.83
N GLU A 131 6.73 12.40 9.41
CA GLU A 131 6.05 13.05 10.54
C GLU A 131 6.98 13.21 11.75
N LEU A 132 7.87 12.24 11.97
CA LEU A 132 8.84 12.31 13.05
C LEU A 132 9.90 13.38 12.82
N ILE A 133 10.38 13.54 11.58
CA ILE A 133 11.30 14.61 11.18
C ILE A 133 10.64 15.98 11.36
N ILE A 134 9.38 16.14 10.95
CA ILE A 134 8.64 17.38 11.14
C ILE A 134 8.51 17.72 12.64
N ALA A 135 8.14 16.73 13.46
CA ALA A 135 7.85 16.95 14.87
C ALA A 135 9.12 17.19 15.73
N LYS A 136 10.24 16.53 15.41
CA LYS A 136 11.46 16.55 16.24
C LYS A 136 12.63 17.30 15.62
N GLY A 137 12.54 17.66 14.34
CA GLY A 137 13.66 18.16 13.56
C GLY A 137 14.62 17.03 13.12
N PRO A 138 15.79 17.40 12.59
CA PRO A 138 16.79 16.45 12.12
C PRO A 138 17.27 15.51 13.23
N PHE A 139 17.52 14.26 12.85
CA PHE A 139 18.16 13.29 13.75
C PHE A 139 19.65 13.54 13.86
N LYS A 140 20.26 13.01 14.93
CA LYS A 140 21.71 12.93 15.04
C LYS A 140 22.24 11.93 14.00
N ASP A 141 23.46 12.16 13.53
CA ASP A 141 24.11 11.31 12.53
C ASP A 141 24.15 9.83 12.94
N GLU A 142 24.36 9.56 14.23
CA GLU A 142 24.34 8.22 14.81
C GLU A 142 23.01 7.50 14.56
N ASP A 143 21.89 8.12 14.96
CA ASP A 143 20.54 7.58 14.76
C ASP A 143 20.19 7.48 13.27
N ALA A 144 20.53 8.53 12.50
CA ALA A 144 20.28 8.57 11.07
C ALA A 144 21.01 7.44 10.33
N SER A 145 22.27 7.16 10.70
CA SER A 145 23.07 6.08 10.10
C SER A 145 22.46 4.70 10.36
N LEU A 146 21.94 4.47 11.58
CA LEU A 146 21.28 3.21 11.94
C LEU A 146 19.97 3.00 11.17
N MET A 147 19.14 4.05 11.06
CA MET A 147 17.91 3.99 10.27
C MET A 147 18.21 3.79 8.78
N PHE A 148 19.20 4.52 8.25
CA PHE A 148 19.61 4.38 6.86
C PHE A 148 20.12 2.98 6.55
N ALA A 149 20.90 2.37 7.45
CA ALA A 149 21.33 0.99 7.30
C ALA A 149 20.15 0.01 7.18
N GLN A 150 19.08 0.19 7.96
CA GLN A 150 17.88 -0.65 7.87
C GLN A 150 17.18 -0.48 6.51
N VAL A 151 17.10 0.75 6.00
CA VAL A 151 16.57 1.01 4.65
C VAL A 151 17.41 0.30 3.59
N VAL A 152 18.74 0.43 3.66
CA VAL A 152 19.66 -0.22 2.72
C VAL A 152 19.52 -1.73 2.76
N LEU A 153 19.39 -2.34 3.94
CA LEU A 153 19.16 -3.79 4.08
C LEU A 153 17.81 -4.22 3.49
N GLY A 154 16.76 -3.41 3.62
CA GLY A 154 15.48 -3.65 2.96
C GLY A 154 15.58 -3.58 1.44
N VAL A 155 16.31 -2.59 0.92
CA VAL A 155 16.54 -2.39 -0.52
C VAL A 155 17.39 -3.50 -1.11
N ASP A 156 18.49 -3.87 -0.45
CA ASP A 156 19.37 -4.96 -0.87
C ASP A 156 18.59 -6.28 -0.99
N TYR A 157 17.73 -6.57 -0.02
CA TYR A 157 16.83 -7.71 -0.09
C TYR A 157 15.92 -7.68 -1.32
N LEU A 158 15.26 -6.55 -1.59
CA LEU A 158 14.38 -6.39 -2.75
C LEU A 158 15.16 -6.53 -4.07
N HIS A 159 16.32 -5.87 -4.18
CA HIS A 159 17.16 -5.94 -5.37
C HIS A 159 17.70 -7.36 -5.61
N GLY A 160 18.00 -8.12 -4.56
CA GLY A 160 18.36 -9.53 -4.66
C GLY A 160 17.25 -10.43 -5.23
N LEU A 161 15.99 -9.98 -5.16
CA LEU A 161 14.83 -10.62 -5.79
C LEU A 161 14.49 -10.02 -7.17
N GLY A 162 15.32 -9.10 -7.68
CA GLY A 162 15.03 -8.38 -8.93
C GLY A 162 13.85 -7.43 -8.80
N ILE A 163 13.58 -6.86 -7.61
CA ILE A 163 12.46 -5.93 -7.39
C ILE A 163 12.99 -4.53 -7.12
N ALA A 164 12.55 -3.54 -7.90
CA ALA A 164 12.81 -2.13 -7.64
C ALA A 164 11.58 -1.46 -7.00
N HIS A 165 11.76 -0.81 -5.84
CA HIS A 165 10.68 -0.09 -5.14
C HIS A 165 10.25 1.20 -5.85
N ARG A 166 11.22 1.93 -6.44
CA ARG A 166 11.08 3.18 -7.22
C ARG A 166 10.50 4.41 -6.51
N ASP A 167 9.87 4.28 -5.35
CA ASP A 167 9.31 5.40 -4.57
C ASP A 167 9.81 5.45 -3.11
N ILE A 168 11.14 5.36 -2.90
CA ILE A 168 11.72 5.43 -1.56
C ILE A 168 11.84 6.89 -1.13
N LYS A 169 11.08 7.24 -0.09
CA LYS A 169 11.05 8.57 0.55
C LYS A 169 10.62 8.44 2.01
N SER A 170 10.74 9.51 2.78
CA SER A 170 10.43 9.53 4.22
C SER A 170 8.98 9.17 4.57
N GLU A 171 8.06 9.40 3.65
CA GLU A 171 6.63 9.10 3.76
C GLU A 171 6.38 7.59 3.59
N ASN A 172 7.24 6.91 2.81
CA ASN A 172 7.17 5.47 2.56
C ASN A 172 8.09 4.67 3.50
N LEU A 173 8.41 5.24 4.67
CA LEU A 173 9.21 4.63 5.72
C LEU A 173 8.48 4.76 7.04
N CYS A 174 8.16 3.63 7.68
CA CYS A 174 7.34 3.61 8.90
C CYS A 174 7.94 2.71 9.98
N PHE A 175 7.92 3.18 11.22
CA PHE A 175 8.45 2.45 12.36
C PHE A 175 7.47 1.37 12.84
N ALA A 176 7.96 0.17 13.09
CA ALA A 176 7.15 -0.96 13.57
C ALA A 176 6.43 -0.63 14.88
N THR A 177 7.14 -0.03 15.84
CA THR A 177 6.60 0.39 17.13
C THR A 177 7.05 1.81 17.48
N LYS A 178 6.33 2.44 18.42
CA LYS A 178 6.71 3.77 18.91
C LYS A 178 8.11 3.71 19.52
N PRO A 179 8.95 4.74 19.29
CA PRO A 179 10.25 4.82 19.96
C PRO A 179 10.05 4.76 21.47
N ASP A 180 10.77 3.87 22.13
CA ASP A 180 10.86 3.89 23.59
C ASP A 180 11.95 4.88 23.99
N LYS A 181 11.71 5.66 25.04
CA LYS A 181 12.70 6.56 25.60
C LYS A 181 13.92 5.82 26.13
N SER A 182 13.78 4.54 26.50
CA SER A 182 14.88 3.72 27.01
C SER A 182 15.56 2.83 25.97
N GLU A 183 14.91 2.52 24.83
CA GLU A 183 15.42 1.51 23.87
C GLU A 183 15.65 2.04 22.44
N GLY A 184 15.53 3.35 22.23
CA GLY A 184 15.83 3.97 20.93
C GLY A 184 14.73 3.72 19.87
N PHE A 185 15.11 3.80 18.60
CA PHE A 185 14.19 3.62 17.48
C PHE A 185 13.94 2.13 17.21
N SER A 186 12.68 1.79 16.93
CA SER A 186 12.32 0.44 16.49
C SER A 186 12.70 0.21 15.02
N GLN A 187 12.43 -0.99 14.51
CA GLN A 187 12.65 -1.34 13.11
C GLN A 187 11.89 -0.36 12.18
N LEU A 188 12.61 0.23 11.25
CA LEU A 188 12.09 1.04 10.15
C LEU A 188 11.81 0.14 8.95
N LYS A 189 10.60 0.24 8.41
CA LYS A 189 10.14 -0.60 7.30
C LYS A 189 9.77 0.22 6.08
N LEU A 190 10.14 -0.30 4.91
CA LEU A 190 9.64 0.15 3.61
C LEU A 190 8.16 -0.22 3.46
N ILE A 191 7.35 0.76 3.07
CA ILE A 191 5.92 0.61 2.79
C ILE A 191 5.59 1.12 1.39
N ASP A 192 4.38 0.81 0.92
CA ASP A 192 3.79 1.25 -0.35
C ASP A 192 4.53 0.79 -1.61
N PHE A 193 4.01 -0.26 -2.23
CA PHE A 193 4.61 -0.91 -3.40
C PHE A 193 3.82 -0.61 -4.69
N GLY A 194 2.90 0.36 -4.66
CA GLY A 194 2.08 0.72 -5.84
C GLY A 194 2.90 1.17 -7.05
N GLY A 195 4.12 1.68 -6.81
CA GLY A 195 5.08 2.04 -7.85
C GLY A 195 6.17 1.00 -8.09
N ALA A 196 6.18 -0.15 -7.43
CA ALA A 196 7.25 -1.13 -7.56
C ALA A 196 7.18 -1.93 -8.87
N CYS A 197 8.29 -2.52 -9.31
CA CYS A 197 8.34 -3.40 -10.48
C CYS A 197 9.38 -4.52 -10.33
N VAL A 198 9.20 -5.58 -11.12
CA VAL A 198 10.21 -6.61 -11.34
C VAL A 198 11.16 -6.17 -12.47
N CYS A 199 12.45 -6.33 -12.26
CA CYS A 199 13.55 -5.91 -13.12
C CYS A 199 14.28 -7.09 -13.75
#